data_AF-A0A933YLI6-F1
#
_entry.id   AF-A0A933YLI6-F1
#
_cell.length_a   1.000
_cell.length_b   1.000
_cell.length_c   1.000
_cell.angle_alpha   90.00
_cell.angle_beta   90.00
_cell.angle_gamma   90.00
#
_symmetry.space_group_name_H-M   'P 1'
#
loop_
_entity.id
_entity.type
_entity.pdbx_description
1 polymer ?
#
loop_
_entity_poly.entity_id
_entity_poly.type
_entity_poly.pdbx_seq_one_letter_code
_entity_poly.pdbx_strand_id
1 'polypeptide(L)'
;INISGVGNYVANNVIHDAPHEAIYVKGNEHLLEFNEVFRVCQETGDAGALHTGRDWTWRGNVIRYNYWHDLKGPGLHGVMGVYLDDWGSGFTVFGNVFYKAGRASFIGGGRNNTIRNNVYIECEPSVHVDARGLSWAGYYFDGTEKTLTNLMDAVHYNQPPYSTKYPELLTLYDDQPAVPKYNVITQNISYGGRWLDVYDYLAFSFDSTVTMKDNIIADPFLVRRRSPGETGWDPYYLNIDLKEGYDLYKYGDPKIVKEFEGNVFVDHNPGFVDIKRKNFQLRDDSPAFKIGFKRIPIEKIGLYKDEFRKTLPLIK
;
A
#
# COMPACT_ATOMS: atom_id res chain seq x y z
N ILE A 1 5.80 13.75 -11.17
CA ILE A 1 5.00 13.33 -12.34
C ILE A 1 3.54 13.39 -11.94
N ASN A 2 2.68 14.04 -12.72
CA ASN A 2 1.22 14.01 -12.50
C ASN A 2 0.58 13.36 -13.71
N ILE A 3 -0.17 12.27 -13.50
CA ILE A 3 -0.93 11.60 -14.57
C ILE A 3 -2.42 11.69 -14.29
N SER A 4 -3.18 11.97 -15.34
CA SER A 4 -4.64 12.02 -15.32
C SER A 4 -5.24 11.42 -16.59
N GLY A 5 -6.44 10.84 -16.50
CA GLY A 5 -7.19 10.33 -17.66
C GLY A 5 -7.27 8.81 -17.65
N VAL A 6 -7.02 8.17 -18.79
CA VAL A 6 -7.10 6.70 -18.92
C VAL A 6 -5.87 6.16 -19.65
N GLY A 7 -5.26 5.08 -19.15
CA GLY A 7 -4.27 4.32 -19.92
C GLY A 7 -2.84 4.90 -19.98
N ASN A 8 -2.51 5.92 -19.17
CA ASN A 8 -1.13 6.40 -19.06
C ASN A 8 -0.16 5.29 -18.62
N TYR A 9 1.04 5.30 -19.21
CA TYR A 9 2.12 4.36 -18.93
C TYR A 9 3.35 5.10 -18.39
N VAL A 10 3.80 4.75 -17.19
CA VAL A 10 4.97 5.36 -16.53
C VAL A 10 5.95 4.25 -16.19
N ALA A 11 7.03 4.13 -16.97
CA ALA A 11 8.00 3.07 -16.75
C ALA A 11 9.45 3.48 -16.92
N ASN A 12 10.32 2.74 -16.23
CA ASN A 12 11.77 2.83 -16.36
C ASN A 12 12.30 4.26 -16.14
N ASN A 13 11.85 4.84 -15.04
CA ASN A 13 12.30 6.12 -14.52
C ASN A 13 13.09 5.92 -13.22
N VAL A 14 13.94 6.89 -12.91
CA VAL A 14 14.53 7.05 -11.58
C VAL A 14 14.12 8.43 -11.10
N ILE A 15 13.39 8.50 -9.98
CA ILE A 15 12.82 9.74 -9.44
C ILE A 15 13.33 9.90 -8.01
N HIS A 16 14.08 10.97 -7.75
CA HIS A 16 14.74 11.12 -6.46
C HIS A 16 15.00 12.57 -6.06
N ASP A 17 15.35 12.76 -4.78
CA ASP A 17 15.74 14.03 -4.17
C ASP A 17 14.72 15.15 -4.43
N ALA A 18 13.47 14.89 -4.04
CA ALA A 18 12.34 15.81 -4.25
C ALA A 18 11.71 16.27 -2.91
N PRO A 19 11.25 17.54 -2.82
CA PRO A 19 10.68 18.07 -1.58
C PRO A 19 9.31 17.44 -1.24
N HIS A 20 8.56 17.00 -2.25
CA HIS A 20 7.21 16.44 -2.15
C HIS A 20 7.13 15.10 -2.92
N GLU A 21 5.91 14.60 -3.13
CA GLU A 21 5.57 13.38 -3.86
C GLU A 21 6.25 13.26 -5.24
N ALA A 22 6.59 12.02 -5.62
CA ALA A 22 7.19 11.74 -6.92
C ALA A 22 6.12 11.58 -8.02
N ILE A 23 5.01 10.89 -7.72
CA ILE A 23 3.99 10.54 -8.69
C ILE A 23 2.59 10.74 -8.08
N TYR A 24 1.75 11.56 -8.72
CA TYR A 24 0.33 11.65 -8.40
C TYR A 24 -0.52 11.02 -9.51
N VAL A 25 -1.45 10.14 -9.13
CA VAL A 25 -2.27 9.35 -10.07
C VAL A 25 -3.75 9.73 -9.95
N LYS A 26 -4.37 10.09 -11.09
CA LYS A 26 -5.82 10.34 -11.22
C LYS A 26 -6.39 9.58 -12.41
N GLY A 27 -7.57 8.97 -12.28
CA GLY A 27 -8.23 8.25 -13.36
C GLY A 27 -7.92 6.76 -13.40
N ASN A 28 -7.96 6.16 -14.58
CA ASN A 28 -8.17 4.71 -14.74
C ASN A 28 -7.12 4.00 -15.58
N GLU A 29 -6.97 2.70 -15.33
CA GLU A 29 -6.19 1.78 -16.18
C GLU A 29 -4.74 2.25 -16.44
N HIS A 30 -4.15 3.00 -15.50
CA HIS A 30 -2.75 3.39 -15.59
C HIS A 30 -1.83 2.23 -15.21
N LEU A 31 -0.69 2.16 -15.88
CA LEU A 31 0.35 1.18 -15.59
C LEU A 31 1.64 1.89 -15.19
N LEU A 32 2.09 1.61 -13.97
CA LEU A 32 3.35 2.11 -13.43
C LEU A 32 4.28 0.94 -13.12
N GLU A 33 5.37 0.81 -13.89
CA GLU A 33 6.29 -0.32 -13.71
C GLU A 33 7.77 -0.04 -13.92
N PHE A 34 8.61 -0.83 -13.25
CA PHE A 34 10.07 -0.75 -13.40
C PHE A 34 10.67 0.61 -13.06
N ASN A 35 10.00 1.43 -12.25
CA ASN A 35 10.54 2.69 -11.75
C ASN A 35 11.32 2.46 -10.46
N GLU A 36 12.34 3.28 -10.23
CA GLU A 36 13.05 3.40 -8.96
C GLU A 36 12.75 4.78 -8.36
N VAL A 37 12.30 4.82 -7.11
CA VAL A 37 11.90 6.05 -6.43
C VAL A 37 12.46 6.09 -5.01
N PHE A 38 13.22 7.13 -4.69
CA PHE A 38 13.88 7.26 -3.39
C PHE A 38 14.15 8.69 -2.96
N ARG A 39 14.29 8.94 -1.65
CA ARG A 39 14.57 10.28 -1.09
C ARG A 39 13.63 11.37 -1.64
N VAL A 40 12.34 11.05 -1.74
CA VAL A 40 11.28 12.02 -2.05
C VAL A 40 10.52 12.39 -0.79
N CYS A 41 9.64 13.39 -0.87
CA CYS A 41 8.94 13.95 0.30
C CYS A 41 9.91 14.43 1.41
N GLN A 42 11.04 15.03 1.03
CA GLN A 42 12.08 15.45 1.98
C GLN A 42 11.68 16.64 2.86
N GLU A 43 10.65 17.40 2.47
CA GLU A 43 10.19 18.60 3.17
C GLU A 43 8.71 18.50 3.58
N THR A 44 8.07 17.35 3.40
CA THR A 44 6.63 17.18 3.66
C THR A 44 6.31 15.80 4.21
N GLY A 45 5.46 15.75 5.24
CA GLY A 45 4.85 14.52 5.75
C GLY A 45 3.42 14.40 5.24
N ASP A 46 2.78 13.25 5.48
CA ASP A 46 1.45 12.95 4.93
C ASP A 46 1.44 12.97 3.39
N ALA A 47 2.51 12.42 2.82
CA ALA A 47 2.75 12.38 1.37
C ALA A 47 3.33 11.03 0.95
N GLY A 48 3.00 10.61 -0.27
CA GLY A 48 3.50 9.35 -0.84
C GLY A 48 4.58 9.56 -1.90
N ALA A 49 5.48 8.58 -2.06
CA ALA A 49 6.28 8.50 -3.27
C ALA A 49 5.37 8.33 -4.51
N LEU A 50 4.32 7.52 -4.36
CA LEU A 50 3.12 7.56 -5.20
C LEU A 50 1.91 7.93 -4.34
N HIS A 51 1.10 8.89 -4.79
CA HIS A 51 -0.13 9.32 -4.11
C HIS A 51 -1.32 9.30 -5.07
N THR A 52 -2.46 8.83 -4.56
CA THR A 52 -3.77 8.86 -5.20
C THR A 52 -4.85 8.80 -4.13
N GLY A 53 -6.10 9.16 -4.45
CA GLY A 53 -7.19 9.03 -3.50
C GLY A 53 -8.36 9.94 -3.75
N ARG A 54 -9.35 9.83 -2.87
CA ARG A 54 -10.60 10.61 -2.79
C ARG A 54 -11.52 10.50 -3.99
N ASP A 55 -11.49 9.37 -4.68
CA ASP A 55 -12.38 9.03 -5.79
C ASP A 55 -12.50 7.50 -5.96
N TRP A 56 -13.71 6.93 -5.79
CA TRP A 56 -13.94 5.48 -5.99
C TRP A 56 -13.86 5.03 -7.43
N THR A 57 -13.98 5.96 -8.37
CA THR A 57 -14.08 5.70 -9.80
C THR A 57 -12.71 5.49 -10.44
N TRP A 58 -11.61 5.90 -9.78
CA TRP A 58 -10.23 5.74 -10.26
C TRP A 58 -9.71 4.30 -10.05
N ARG A 59 -10.14 3.38 -10.91
CA ARG A 59 -9.95 1.93 -10.78
C ARG A 59 -9.11 1.35 -11.91
N GLY A 60 -8.63 0.13 -11.69
CA GLY A 60 -7.89 -0.64 -12.70
C GLY A 60 -6.42 -0.25 -12.86
N ASN A 61 -5.94 0.64 -12.00
CA ASN A 61 -4.55 1.09 -12.01
C ASN A 61 -3.63 0.02 -11.41
N VAL A 62 -2.51 -0.24 -12.08
CA VAL A 62 -1.53 -1.27 -11.71
C VAL A 62 -0.18 -0.64 -11.43
N ILE A 63 0.30 -0.81 -10.20
CA ILE A 63 1.62 -0.40 -9.73
C ILE A 63 2.44 -1.67 -9.52
N ARG A 64 3.34 -2.00 -10.46
CA ARG A 64 4.06 -3.27 -10.42
C ARG A 64 5.55 -3.19 -10.67
N TYR A 65 6.32 -4.06 -10.04
CA TYR A 65 7.76 -4.20 -10.31
C TYR A 65 8.56 -2.90 -10.15
N ASN A 66 8.17 -2.02 -9.24
CA ASN A 66 8.95 -0.82 -8.92
C ASN A 66 9.81 -1.05 -7.67
N TYR A 67 10.85 -0.24 -7.52
CA TYR A 67 11.71 -0.22 -6.34
C TYR A 67 11.54 1.09 -5.59
N TRP A 68 10.99 1.00 -4.38
CA TRP A 68 10.70 2.14 -3.51
C TRP A 68 11.65 2.06 -2.31
N HIS A 69 12.53 3.04 -2.12
CA HIS A 69 13.49 2.93 -1.02
C HIS A 69 13.93 4.24 -0.41
N ASP A 70 14.47 4.14 0.81
CA ASP A 70 14.96 5.30 1.57
C ASP A 70 13.91 6.43 1.63
N LEU A 71 12.66 6.06 1.95
CA LEU A 71 11.53 6.98 2.06
C LEU A 71 11.34 7.38 3.51
N LYS A 72 11.92 8.53 3.86
CA LYS A 72 11.82 9.16 5.16
C LYS A 72 11.68 10.66 4.97
N GLY A 73 10.63 11.23 5.55
CA GLY A 73 10.32 12.64 5.46
C GLY A 73 9.91 13.20 6.82
N PRO A 74 9.90 14.54 6.96
CA PRO A 74 9.52 15.22 8.19
C PRO A 74 8.00 15.16 8.41
N GLY A 75 7.54 15.61 9.58
CA GLY A 75 6.11 15.83 9.83
C GLY A 75 5.33 14.62 10.33
N LEU A 76 4.02 14.85 10.56
CA LEU A 76 3.08 13.80 10.93
C LEU A 76 2.92 12.81 9.78
N HIS A 77 2.62 11.55 10.10
CA HIS A 77 2.32 10.49 9.11
C HIS A 77 3.51 10.01 8.26
N GLY A 78 4.61 10.77 8.22
CA GLY A 78 5.82 10.39 7.51
C GLY A 78 5.60 10.30 6.01
N VAL A 79 6.31 9.36 5.38
CA VAL A 79 6.25 9.15 3.93
C VAL A 79 5.73 7.76 3.64
N MET A 80 4.77 7.69 2.73
CA MET A 80 4.22 6.44 2.22
C MET A 80 4.97 6.02 0.95
N GLY A 81 5.08 4.72 0.69
CA GLY A 81 5.60 4.22 -0.59
C GLY A 81 4.55 4.37 -1.68
N VAL A 82 3.54 3.52 -1.62
CA VAL A 82 2.33 3.59 -2.43
C VAL A 82 1.17 4.00 -1.53
N TYR A 83 0.73 5.25 -1.67
CA TYR A 83 -0.30 5.87 -0.86
C TYR A 83 -1.65 5.86 -1.60
N LEU A 84 -2.47 4.85 -1.30
CA LEU A 84 -3.88 4.78 -1.71
C LEU A 84 -4.72 5.48 -0.65
N ASP A 85 -4.70 6.81 -0.71
CA ASP A 85 -5.32 7.68 0.28
C ASP A 85 -6.84 7.78 0.09
N ASP A 86 -7.53 8.24 1.13
CA ASP A 86 -8.95 8.60 1.15
C ASP A 86 -9.85 7.81 0.19
N TRP A 87 -10.13 6.58 0.56
CA TRP A 87 -10.98 5.66 -0.19
C TRP A 87 -10.53 5.31 -1.61
N GLY A 88 -9.26 5.53 -1.95
CA GLY A 88 -8.63 5.02 -3.18
C GLY A 88 -8.89 3.52 -3.32
N SER A 89 -9.54 3.11 -4.41
CA SER A 89 -10.15 1.78 -4.52
C SER A 89 -9.92 1.14 -5.88
N GLY A 90 -9.83 -0.19 -5.93
CA GLY A 90 -9.65 -0.93 -7.20
C GLY A 90 -8.23 -0.87 -7.77
N PHE A 91 -7.22 -0.57 -6.95
CA PHE A 91 -5.80 -0.55 -7.35
C PHE A 91 -5.14 -1.91 -7.16
N THR A 92 -4.15 -2.23 -7.98
CA THR A 92 -3.28 -3.39 -7.81
C THR A 92 -1.84 -2.95 -7.56
N VAL A 93 -1.30 -3.28 -6.39
CA VAL A 93 0.10 -3.11 -6.00
C VAL A 93 0.77 -4.49 -6.04
N PHE A 94 1.52 -4.77 -7.11
CA PHE A 94 2.00 -6.11 -7.42
C PHE A 94 3.51 -6.22 -7.62
N GLY A 95 4.20 -7.12 -6.92
CA GLY A 95 5.58 -7.44 -7.30
C GLY A 95 6.57 -6.30 -7.09
N ASN A 96 6.30 -5.33 -6.22
CA ASN A 96 7.21 -4.23 -5.93
C ASN A 96 8.21 -4.63 -4.84
N VAL A 97 9.35 -3.96 -4.81
CA VAL A 97 10.33 -4.04 -3.72
C VAL A 97 10.30 -2.74 -2.94
N PHE A 98 10.05 -2.83 -1.65
CA PHE A 98 10.08 -1.73 -0.70
C PHE A 98 11.24 -1.96 0.27
N TYR A 99 12.19 -1.03 0.35
CA TYR A 99 13.35 -1.14 1.24
C TYR A 99 13.57 0.14 2.03
N LYS A 100 13.43 0.11 3.36
CA LYS A 100 13.43 1.35 4.17
C LYS A 100 12.45 2.40 3.64
N ALA A 101 11.33 1.91 3.10
CA ALA A 101 10.21 2.74 2.71
C ALA A 101 9.30 2.84 3.94
N GLY A 102 9.02 4.06 4.43
CA GLY A 102 8.24 4.33 5.66
C GLY A 102 6.95 3.52 5.78
N ARG A 103 5.79 4.11 5.49
CA ARG A 103 4.52 3.38 5.36
C ARG A 103 4.43 2.79 3.95
N ALA A 104 4.95 1.59 3.74
CA ALA A 104 5.27 1.14 2.40
C ALA A 104 4.04 0.99 1.48
N SER A 105 3.08 0.12 1.80
CA SER A 105 1.79 0.07 1.09
C SER A 105 0.66 0.52 2.01
N PHE A 106 -0.03 1.61 1.64
CA PHE A 106 -1.02 2.25 2.50
C PHE A 106 -2.40 2.24 1.85
N ILE A 107 -3.39 1.69 2.56
CA ILE A 107 -4.82 1.76 2.21
C ILE A 107 -5.54 2.61 3.25
N GLY A 108 -5.95 3.83 2.85
CA GLY A 108 -6.73 4.72 3.68
C GLY A 108 -8.22 4.59 3.42
N GLY A 109 -8.93 3.71 4.12
CA GLY A 109 -10.39 3.53 3.97
C GLY A 109 -10.86 2.92 2.64
N GLY A 110 -9.96 2.71 1.67
CA GLY A 110 -10.28 2.19 0.34
C GLY A 110 -10.74 0.74 0.33
N ARG A 111 -11.38 0.32 -0.77
CA ARG A 111 -11.91 -1.04 -0.97
C ARG A 111 -11.48 -1.65 -2.30
N ASN A 112 -11.55 -2.98 -2.38
CA ASN A 112 -11.18 -3.75 -3.57
C ASN A 112 -9.73 -3.52 -4.06
N ASN A 113 -8.82 -3.13 -3.18
CA ASN A 113 -7.40 -3.02 -3.52
C ASN A 113 -6.70 -4.37 -3.36
N THR A 114 -5.73 -4.64 -4.21
CA THR A 114 -4.90 -5.84 -4.15
C THR A 114 -3.45 -5.48 -3.87
N ILE A 115 -2.92 -5.89 -2.72
CA ILE A 115 -1.50 -5.84 -2.37
C ILE A 115 -0.97 -7.26 -2.42
N ARG A 116 -0.27 -7.61 -3.50
CA ARG A 116 0.16 -8.99 -3.74
C ARG A 116 1.58 -9.11 -4.24
N ASN A 117 2.29 -10.17 -3.85
CA ASN A 117 3.60 -10.49 -4.43
C ASN A 117 4.68 -9.43 -4.15
N ASN A 118 4.48 -8.53 -3.18
CA ASN A 118 5.47 -7.50 -2.86
C ASN A 118 6.50 -8.02 -1.86
N VAL A 119 7.68 -7.41 -1.89
CA VAL A 119 8.75 -7.62 -0.92
C VAL A 119 8.92 -6.35 -0.11
N TYR A 120 8.89 -6.47 1.21
CA TYR A 120 9.13 -5.40 2.17
C TYR A 120 10.34 -5.75 3.03
N ILE A 121 11.30 -4.84 3.11
CA ILE A 121 12.51 -5.00 3.90
C ILE A 121 12.70 -3.74 4.74
N GLU A 122 12.71 -3.90 6.06
CA GLU A 122 12.95 -2.80 7.01
C GLU A 122 11.95 -1.64 6.82
N CYS A 123 10.67 -1.96 6.60
CA CYS A 123 9.56 -1.01 6.46
C CYS A 123 8.82 -0.80 7.79
N GLU A 124 8.28 0.41 8.01
CA GLU A 124 7.67 0.80 9.28
C GLU A 124 6.33 1.54 9.08
N PRO A 125 5.23 0.82 8.77
CA PRO A 125 5.11 -0.61 8.50
C PRO A 125 5.24 -0.97 7.00
N SER A 126 5.29 -2.28 6.72
CA SER A 126 5.15 -2.85 5.38
C SER A 126 3.77 -2.60 4.78
N VAL A 127 2.71 -2.84 5.55
CA VAL A 127 1.34 -2.56 5.12
C VAL A 127 0.61 -1.73 6.17
N HIS A 128 -0.21 -0.78 5.72
CA HIS A 128 -1.14 -0.03 6.55
C HIS A 128 -2.55 -0.19 5.99
N VAL A 129 -3.51 -0.45 6.87
CA VAL A 129 -4.94 -0.43 6.53
C VAL A 129 -5.71 0.33 7.60
N ASP A 130 -6.63 1.19 7.18
CA ASP A 130 -7.57 1.84 8.09
C ASP A 130 -9.01 1.86 7.59
N ALA A 131 -9.93 2.09 8.52
CA ALA A 131 -11.36 2.26 8.26
C ALA A 131 -11.82 3.67 8.64
N ARG A 132 -11.10 4.71 8.19
CA ARG A 132 -11.39 6.12 8.51
C ARG A 132 -12.83 6.56 8.27
N GLY A 133 -13.52 5.93 7.31
CA GLY A 133 -14.93 6.18 7.01
C GLY A 133 -15.89 5.78 8.13
N LEU A 134 -15.46 4.97 9.09
CA LEU A 134 -16.23 4.58 10.28
C LEU A 134 -15.85 5.40 11.52
N SER A 135 -14.88 6.30 11.40
CA SER A 135 -14.33 7.09 12.51
C SER A 135 -14.35 8.59 12.15
N TRP A 136 -13.20 9.26 12.21
CA TRP A 136 -13.06 10.70 12.05
C TRP A 136 -13.55 11.21 10.69
N ALA A 137 -13.55 10.37 9.66
CA ALA A 137 -13.97 10.71 8.31
C ALA A 137 -15.40 10.23 7.98
N GLY A 138 -16.20 9.86 8.98
CA GLY A 138 -17.58 9.39 8.81
C GLY A 138 -18.53 10.41 8.18
N TYR A 139 -18.20 11.70 8.23
CA TYR A 139 -19.00 12.78 7.63
C TYR A 139 -19.05 12.75 6.09
N TYR A 140 -18.20 11.95 5.42
CA TYR A 140 -18.33 11.63 4.00
C TYR A 140 -19.49 10.66 3.71
N PHE A 141 -20.05 10.04 4.75
CA PHE A 141 -21.06 8.98 4.66
C PHE A 141 -22.38 9.30 5.36
N ASP A 142 -22.45 10.41 6.10
CA ASP A 142 -23.69 10.90 6.75
C ASP A 142 -24.45 11.94 5.91
N GLY A 143 -23.91 12.28 4.73
CA GLY A 143 -24.48 13.25 3.79
C GLY A 143 -24.00 14.70 3.97
N THR A 144 -23.11 14.96 4.94
CA THR A 144 -22.49 16.28 5.17
C THR A 144 -21.54 16.65 4.04
N GLU A 145 -20.62 15.74 3.70
CA GLU A 145 -19.69 15.89 2.57
C GLU A 145 -20.07 14.93 1.44
N LYS A 146 -20.25 15.46 0.24
CA LYS A 146 -20.80 14.74 -0.92
C LYS A 146 -19.78 14.52 -2.04
N THR A 147 -18.52 14.83 -1.82
CA THR A 147 -17.46 14.71 -2.84
C THR A 147 -17.44 13.33 -3.49
N LEU A 148 -17.46 12.24 -2.72
CA LEU A 148 -17.40 10.87 -3.26
C LEU A 148 -18.63 10.54 -4.12
N THR A 149 -19.83 10.90 -3.67
CA THR A 149 -21.06 10.65 -4.42
C THR A 149 -21.13 11.49 -5.69
N ASN A 150 -20.71 12.75 -5.61
CA ASN A 150 -20.69 13.66 -6.76
C ASN A 150 -19.71 13.16 -7.85
N LEU A 151 -18.55 12.62 -7.47
CA LEU A 151 -17.58 12.06 -8.41
C LEU A 151 -18.10 10.80 -9.11
N MET A 152 -18.80 9.93 -8.38
CA MET A 152 -19.50 8.77 -8.97
C MET A 152 -20.55 9.20 -10.00
N ASP A 153 -21.39 10.19 -9.67
CA ASP A 153 -22.44 10.69 -10.56
C ASP A 153 -21.87 11.40 -11.79
N ALA A 154 -20.76 12.13 -11.63
CA ALA A 154 -20.09 12.89 -12.69
C ALA A 154 -19.58 12.00 -13.84
N VAL A 155 -19.27 10.74 -13.57
CA VAL A 155 -18.82 9.77 -14.60
C VAL A 155 -19.92 8.80 -15.04
N HIS A 156 -21.16 8.99 -14.56
CA HIS A 156 -22.28 8.10 -14.78
C HIS A 156 -21.92 6.64 -14.49
N TYR A 157 -21.41 6.39 -13.27
CA TYR A 157 -20.87 5.08 -12.85
C TYR A 157 -21.80 3.88 -13.14
N ASN A 158 -23.11 4.12 -13.17
CA ASN A 158 -24.15 3.12 -13.43
C ASN A 158 -24.46 2.87 -14.92
N GLN A 159 -23.73 3.50 -15.83
CA GLN A 159 -23.83 3.29 -17.28
C GLN A 159 -22.48 2.83 -17.86
N PRO A 160 -22.47 2.17 -19.04
CA PRO A 160 -21.23 1.87 -19.74
C PRO A 160 -20.45 3.17 -20.06
N PRO A 161 -19.10 3.16 -19.95
CA PRO A 161 -18.26 1.99 -19.76
C PRO A 161 -18.09 1.53 -18.29
N TYR A 162 -18.41 2.37 -17.30
CA TYR A 162 -18.14 2.09 -15.89
C TYR A 162 -18.92 0.88 -15.36
N SER A 163 -20.23 0.79 -15.66
CA SER A 163 -21.05 -0.31 -15.15
C SER A 163 -20.64 -1.69 -15.67
N THR A 164 -20.07 -1.74 -16.88
CA THR A 164 -19.56 -2.98 -17.47
C THR A 164 -18.16 -3.31 -16.98
N LYS A 165 -17.28 -2.31 -16.88
CA LYS A 165 -15.86 -2.49 -16.56
C LYS A 165 -15.61 -2.66 -15.05
N TYR A 166 -16.38 -1.96 -14.21
CA TYR A 166 -16.26 -1.96 -12.75
C TYR A 166 -17.64 -2.23 -12.11
N PRO A 167 -18.20 -3.44 -12.29
CA PRO A 167 -19.53 -3.79 -11.79
C PRO A 167 -19.69 -3.63 -10.27
N GLU A 168 -18.60 -3.67 -9.51
CA GLU A 168 -18.60 -3.43 -8.06
C GLU A 168 -19.03 -2.01 -7.66
N LEU A 169 -18.97 -1.04 -8.58
CA LEU A 169 -19.50 0.30 -8.34
C LEU A 169 -21.03 0.31 -8.26
N LEU A 170 -21.72 -0.65 -8.91
CA LEU A 170 -23.18 -0.71 -8.95
C LEU A 170 -23.81 -1.08 -7.62
N THR A 171 -23.06 -1.77 -6.76
CA THR A 171 -23.54 -2.24 -5.45
C THR A 171 -22.88 -1.49 -4.30
N LEU A 172 -22.01 -0.51 -4.58
CA LEU A 172 -21.15 0.12 -3.57
C LEU A 172 -21.95 0.79 -2.45
N TYR A 173 -23.05 1.47 -2.79
CA TYR A 173 -23.89 2.17 -1.82
C TYR A 173 -24.68 1.22 -0.90
N ASP A 174 -25.08 0.06 -1.43
CA ASP A 174 -25.83 -0.95 -0.67
C ASP A 174 -24.92 -1.83 0.19
N ASP A 175 -23.60 -1.73 0.02
CA ASP A 175 -22.61 -2.55 0.70
C ASP A 175 -21.72 -1.72 1.65
N GLN A 176 -22.35 -1.00 2.58
CA GLN A 176 -21.67 -0.30 3.69
C GLN A 176 -20.48 0.55 3.19
N PRO A 177 -20.73 1.65 2.46
CA PRO A 177 -19.71 2.39 1.70
C PRO A 177 -18.52 2.91 2.52
N ALA A 178 -18.69 3.08 3.83
CA ALA A 178 -17.66 3.50 4.77
C ALA A 178 -16.64 2.41 5.14
N VAL A 179 -16.97 1.13 4.91
CA VAL A 179 -16.16 -0.03 5.33
C VAL A 179 -15.15 -0.39 4.21
N PRO A 180 -13.85 -0.56 4.51
CA PRO A 180 -12.80 -0.85 3.52
C PRO A 180 -12.81 -2.32 3.04
N LYS A 181 -13.94 -2.79 2.49
CA LYS A 181 -14.13 -4.20 2.14
C LYS A 181 -13.33 -4.67 0.94
N TYR A 182 -13.16 -5.99 0.85
CA TYR A 182 -12.63 -6.71 -0.31
C TYR A 182 -11.20 -6.36 -0.68
N ASN A 183 -10.45 -5.77 0.25
CA ASN A 183 -9.00 -5.65 0.08
C ASN A 183 -8.35 -7.02 0.22
N VAL A 184 -7.33 -7.28 -0.59
CA VAL A 184 -6.60 -8.56 -0.63
C VAL A 184 -5.12 -8.30 -0.40
N ILE A 185 -4.57 -8.86 0.66
CA ILE A 185 -3.16 -8.76 1.07
C ILE A 185 -2.58 -10.17 1.11
N THR A 186 -2.02 -10.64 0.01
CA THR A 186 -1.59 -12.04 -0.11
C THR A 186 -0.23 -12.19 -0.78
N GLN A 187 0.46 -13.30 -0.54
CA GLN A 187 1.70 -13.63 -1.26
C GLN A 187 2.77 -12.55 -1.10
N ASN A 188 2.81 -11.81 0.00
CA ASN A 188 3.85 -10.83 0.25
C ASN A 188 4.94 -11.44 1.14
N ILE A 189 6.14 -10.86 1.10
CA ILE A 189 7.24 -11.20 2.00
C ILE A 189 7.61 -9.93 2.75
N SER A 190 7.64 -9.98 4.06
CA SER A 190 8.04 -8.85 4.90
C SER A 190 9.13 -9.29 5.87
N TYR A 191 10.15 -8.46 6.08
CA TYR A 191 11.31 -8.79 6.90
C TYR A 191 11.91 -7.58 7.61
N GLY A 192 12.23 -7.76 8.88
CA GLY A 192 13.11 -6.86 9.63
C GLY A 192 12.51 -5.49 9.98
N GLY A 193 11.20 -5.28 9.79
CA GLY A 193 10.50 -4.05 10.13
C GLY A 193 9.27 -4.32 11.00
N ARG A 194 8.15 -3.70 10.64
CA ARG A 194 6.83 -3.97 11.20
C ARG A 194 5.89 -4.41 10.08
N TRP A 195 5.24 -5.56 10.24
CA TRP A 195 4.37 -6.11 9.19
C TRP A 195 3.16 -5.21 8.90
N LEU A 196 2.34 -4.93 9.91
CA LEU A 196 1.05 -4.28 9.69
C LEU A 196 0.77 -3.17 10.71
N ASP A 197 0.27 -2.05 10.23
CA ASP A 197 -0.51 -1.12 11.04
C ASP A 197 -1.98 -1.25 10.70
N VAL A 198 -2.81 -1.30 11.75
CA VAL A 198 -4.27 -1.27 11.62
C VAL A 198 -4.82 -0.14 12.46
N TYR A 199 -5.41 0.81 11.77
CA TYR A 199 -6.08 1.95 12.40
C TYR A 199 -7.59 1.74 12.30
N ASP A 200 -8.30 2.15 13.35
CA ASP A 200 -9.74 1.89 13.49
C ASP A 200 -10.12 0.40 13.41
N TYR A 201 -9.24 -0.50 13.86
CA TYR A 201 -9.48 -1.95 13.84
C TYR A 201 -10.82 -2.33 14.49
N LEU A 202 -11.19 -1.71 15.60
CA LEU A 202 -12.46 -2.02 16.28
C LEU A 202 -13.70 -1.72 15.40
N ALA A 203 -13.51 -0.95 14.32
CA ALA A 203 -14.57 -0.63 13.37
C ALA A 203 -14.75 -1.72 12.29
N PHE A 204 -13.85 -2.71 12.14
CA PHE A 204 -14.00 -3.79 11.15
C PHE A 204 -13.30 -5.11 11.52
N SER A 205 -13.68 -6.21 10.85
CA SER A 205 -13.06 -7.53 11.05
C SER A 205 -12.25 -7.96 9.82
N PHE A 206 -11.05 -8.50 10.01
CA PHE A 206 -10.27 -9.11 8.92
C PHE A 206 -10.99 -10.29 8.28
N ASP A 207 -11.74 -11.08 9.05
CA ASP A 207 -12.42 -12.29 8.55
C ASP A 207 -13.45 -12.00 7.45
N SER A 208 -14.00 -10.78 7.42
CA SER A 208 -15.07 -10.38 6.50
C SER A 208 -14.72 -9.18 5.62
N THR A 209 -13.69 -8.40 5.98
CA THR A 209 -13.38 -7.11 5.34
C THR A 209 -12.13 -7.17 4.49
N VAL A 210 -11.07 -7.84 4.96
CA VAL A 210 -9.76 -7.84 4.31
C VAL A 210 -9.18 -9.25 4.31
N THR A 211 -9.01 -9.83 3.11
CA THR A 211 -8.34 -11.14 2.99
C THR A 211 -6.85 -10.98 3.20
N MET A 212 -6.30 -11.53 4.29
CA MET A 212 -4.87 -11.50 4.57
C MET A 212 -4.32 -12.89 4.91
N LYS A 213 -3.75 -13.55 3.91
CA LYS A 213 -3.23 -14.92 4.01
C LYS A 213 -2.11 -15.14 3.00
N ASP A 214 -1.45 -16.29 3.10
CA ASP A 214 -0.38 -16.68 2.18
C ASP A 214 0.75 -15.65 2.13
N ASN A 215 1.06 -14.95 3.23
CA ASN A 215 2.22 -14.05 3.34
C ASN A 215 3.34 -14.73 4.15
N ILE A 216 4.60 -14.39 3.87
CA ILE A 216 5.73 -14.68 4.76
C ILE A 216 6.01 -13.44 5.60
N ILE A 217 5.85 -13.57 6.91
CA ILE A 217 6.05 -12.50 7.87
C ILE A 217 7.28 -12.85 8.71
N ALA A 218 8.36 -12.12 8.44
CA ALA A 218 9.65 -12.26 9.08
C ALA A 218 10.04 -11.00 9.88
N ASP A 219 9.02 -10.31 10.39
CA ASP A 219 9.15 -9.07 11.15
C ASP A 219 9.15 -9.34 12.66
N PRO A 220 10.01 -8.65 13.44
CA PRO A 220 9.96 -8.71 14.90
C PRO A 220 8.67 -8.11 15.48
N PHE A 221 8.05 -7.16 14.75
CA PHE A 221 6.80 -6.51 15.12
C PHE A 221 5.71 -6.89 14.11
N LEU A 222 4.62 -7.50 14.58
CA LEU A 222 3.58 -8.04 13.71
C LEU A 222 2.49 -7.01 13.42
N VAL A 223 1.90 -6.46 14.48
CA VAL A 223 0.73 -5.58 14.36
C VAL A 223 0.85 -4.46 15.35
N ARG A 224 0.67 -3.24 14.86
CA ARG A 224 0.31 -2.11 15.70
C ARG A 224 -1.14 -1.76 15.47
N ARG A 225 -1.91 -1.63 16.55
CA ARG A 225 -3.30 -1.17 16.48
C ARG A 225 -3.72 -0.46 17.75
N ARG A 226 -4.81 0.28 17.66
CA ARG A 226 -5.43 0.93 18.81
C ARG A 226 -5.92 -0.09 19.84
N SER A 227 -5.69 0.18 21.13
CA SER A 227 -6.12 -0.68 22.23
C SER A 227 -7.66 -0.70 22.33
N PRO A 228 -8.27 -1.82 22.75
CA PRO A 228 -9.72 -1.91 22.93
C PRO A 228 -10.28 -0.85 23.89
N GLY A 229 -11.37 -0.18 23.51
CA GLY A 229 -12.07 0.80 24.35
C GLY A 229 -11.54 2.23 24.24
N GLU A 230 -10.44 2.45 23.52
CA GLU A 230 -9.96 3.79 23.21
C GLU A 230 -10.89 4.52 22.23
N THR A 231 -11.25 5.77 22.54
CA THR A 231 -12.22 6.56 21.76
C THR A 231 -11.64 7.91 21.33
N GLY A 232 -12.23 8.53 20.31
CA GLY A 232 -11.78 9.81 19.76
C GLY A 232 -10.82 9.67 18.59
N TRP A 233 -10.18 10.77 18.20
CA TRP A 233 -9.31 10.83 17.02
C TRP A 233 -8.07 9.95 17.19
N ASP A 234 -7.80 9.09 16.21
CA ASP A 234 -6.59 8.27 16.14
C ASP A 234 -5.51 9.05 15.36
N PRO A 235 -4.48 9.57 16.04
CA PRO A 235 -3.42 10.26 15.34
C PRO A 235 -2.48 9.27 14.62
N TYR A 236 -2.36 9.34 13.30
CA TYR A 236 -1.47 8.45 12.53
C TYR A 236 0.04 8.73 12.69
N TYR A 237 0.61 8.86 13.91
CA TYR A 237 2.04 9.13 14.12
C TYR A 237 2.95 7.98 13.65
N LEU A 238 4.17 8.29 13.19
CA LEU A 238 5.20 7.28 12.90
C LEU A 238 5.57 6.45 14.15
N ASN A 239 5.65 7.10 15.31
CA ASN A 239 6.12 6.50 16.58
C ASN A 239 5.03 6.38 17.65
N ILE A 240 3.81 6.03 17.25
CA ILE A 240 2.71 5.92 18.22
C ILE A 240 2.87 4.78 19.22
N ASP A 241 3.81 3.86 18.96
CA ASP A 241 4.21 2.81 19.91
C ASP A 241 4.65 3.35 21.28
N LEU A 242 4.94 4.66 21.38
CA LEU A 242 5.30 5.38 22.61
C LEU A 242 4.12 6.17 23.22
N LYS A 243 2.94 6.12 22.61
CA LYS A 243 1.72 6.76 23.12
C LYS A 243 0.82 5.74 23.79
N GLU A 244 0.16 6.17 24.86
CA GLU A 244 -0.91 5.39 25.49
C GLU A 244 -2.06 5.14 24.51
N GLY A 245 -2.77 4.03 24.70
CA GLY A 245 -3.93 3.66 23.88
C GLY A 245 -3.62 2.84 22.63
N TYR A 246 -2.40 2.31 22.49
CA TYR A 246 -2.01 1.44 21.37
C TYR A 246 -1.28 0.19 21.83
N ASP A 247 -1.62 -0.93 21.19
CA ASP A 247 -0.99 -2.21 21.39
C ASP A 247 -0.01 -2.47 20.25
N LEU A 248 1.22 -2.85 20.61
CA LEU A 248 2.22 -3.37 19.69
C LEU A 248 2.44 -4.86 19.96
N TYR A 249 1.96 -5.69 19.04
CA TYR A 249 2.09 -7.13 19.11
C TYR A 249 3.35 -7.60 18.37
N LYS A 250 4.11 -8.48 19.01
CA LYS A 250 5.42 -8.95 18.54
C LYS A 250 5.35 -10.36 17.98
N TYR A 251 6.43 -10.77 17.31
CA TYR A 251 6.60 -12.14 16.85
C TYR A 251 6.31 -13.15 17.97
N GLY A 252 5.53 -14.18 17.64
CA GLY A 252 5.15 -15.25 18.57
C GLY A 252 3.94 -14.94 19.46
N ASP A 253 3.31 -13.77 19.34
CA ASP A 253 2.09 -13.48 20.09
C ASP A 253 0.93 -14.41 19.65
N PRO A 254 0.36 -15.23 20.56
CA PRO A 254 -0.63 -16.24 20.20
C PRO A 254 -1.94 -15.66 19.67
N LYS A 255 -2.32 -14.44 20.09
CA LYS A 255 -3.54 -13.78 19.61
C LYS A 255 -3.38 -13.42 18.13
N ILE A 256 -2.24 -12.87 17.76
CA ILE A 256 -1.96 -12.47 16.37
C ILE A 256 -1.77 -13.67 15.46
N VAL A 257 -1.02 -14.68 15.91
CA VAL A 257 -0.79 -15.89 15.12
C VAL A 257 -2.13 -16.57 14.78
N LYS A 258 -3.08 -16.57 15.71
CA LYS A 258 -4.42 -17.08 15.47
C LYS A 258 -5.24 -16.19 14.52
N GLU A 259 -5.24 -14.87 14.74
CA GLU A 259 -6.00 -13.93 13.90
C GLU A 259 -5.51 -13.93 12.45
N PHE A 260 -4.20 -14.11 12.24
CA PHE A 260 -3.56 -14.13 10.93
C PHE A 260 -3.23 -15.55 10.48
N GLU A 261 -4.07 -16.51 10.87
CA GLU A 261 -3.98 -17.88 10.40
C GLU A 261 -3.95 -17.93 8.87
N GLY A 262 -3.16 -18.85 8.32
CA GLY A 262 -2.90 -18.94 6.88
C GLY A 262 -1.71 -18.09 6.39
N ASN A 263 -1.02 -17.36 7.27
CA ASN A 263 0.28 -16.77 7.00
C ASN A 263 1.42 -17.65 7.56
N VAL A 264 2.63 -17.48 7.01
CA VAL A 264 3.85 -18.17 7.45
C VAL A 264 4.69 -17.19 8.26
N PHE A 265 4.87 -17.47 9.55
CA PHE A 265 5.71 -16.67 10.44
C PHE A 265 7.11 -17.29 10.57
N VAL A 266 8.15 -16.49 10.35
CA VAL A 266 9.55 -16.91 10.54
C VAL A 266 10.31 -15.82 11.31
N ASP A 267 11.37 -16.18 12.03
CA ASP A 267 12.19 -15.27 12.84
C ASP A 267 13.58 -14.99 12.24
N HIS A 268 13.77 -15.36 10.97
CA HIS A 268 15.04 -15.32 10.27
C HIS A 268 14.84 -14.84 8.82
N ASN A 269 15.94 -14.75 8.05
CA ASN A 269 15.90 -14.37 6.64
C ASN A 269 14.96 -15.32 5.86
N PRO A 270 13.86 -14.82 5.27
CA PRO A 270 12.81 -15.64 4.64
C PRO A 270 13.18 -16.22 3.27
N GLY A 271 14.41 -16.04 2.80
CA GLY A 271 14.84 -16.57 1.50
C GLY A 271 15.69 -15.63 0.65
N PHE A 272 16.00 -14.42 1.11
CA PHE A 272 16.80 -13.45 0.36
C PHE A 272 18.25 -13.93 0.19
N VAL A 273 18.83 -13.64 -0.98
CA VAL A 273 20.20 -14.02 -1.34
C VAL A 273 21.23 -13.27 -0.47
N ASP A 274 21.18 -11.93 -0.43
CA ASP A 274 22.11 -11.12 0.38
C ASP A 274 21.53 -9.73 0.69
N ILE A 275 20.82 -9.62 1.81
CA ILE A 275 20.19 -8.37 2.26
C ILE A 275 21.23 -7.27 2.50
N LYS A 276 22.40 -7.61 3.06
CA LYS A 276 23.45 -6.64 3.40
C LYS A 276 24.01 -5.95 2.15
N ARG A 277 24.07 -6.67 1.04
CA ARG A 277 24.45 -6.14 -0.28
C ARG A 277 23.27 -5.66 -1.11
N LYS A 278 22.06 -5.54 -0.53
CA LYS A 278 20.81 -5.17 -1.21
C LYS A 278 20.43 -6.10 -2.36
N ASN A 279 20.87 -7.35 -2.33
CA ASN A 279 20.39 -8.40 -3.24
C ASN A 279 19.14 -9.05 -2.65
N PHE A 280 18.00 -8.44 -2.95
CA PHE A 280 16.68 -8.87 -2.49
C PHE A 280 16.05 -9.97 -3.36
N GLN A 281 16.80 -10.55 -4.29
CA GLN A 281 16.34 -11.74 -4.98
C GLN A 281 16.18 -12.89 -3.97
N LEU A 282 15.26 -13.79 -4.27
CA LEU A 282 15.06 -15.00 -3.48
C LEU A 282 15.96 -16.12 -4.03
N ARG A 283 16.49 -16.94 -3.13
CA ARG A 283 17.09 -18.23 -3.48
C ARG A 283 16.02 -19.15 -4.07
N ASP A 284 16.40 -20.02 -4.99
CA ASP A 284 15.48 -20.92 -5.71
C ASP A 284 14.70 -21.86 -4.77
N ASP A 285 15.25 -22.16 -3.60
CA ASP A 285 14.65 -22.99 -2.56
C ASP A 285 13.75 -22.23 -1.56
N SER A 286 13.51 -20.94 -1.81
CA SER A 286 12.74 -20.09 -0.90
C SER A 286 11.33 -20.64 -0.63
N PRO A 287 10.87 -20.65 0.64
CA PRO A 287 9.51 -21.06 1.00
C PRO A 287 8.43 -20.19 0.33
N ALA A 288 8.77 -18.98 -0.11
CA ALA A 288 7.83 -18.08 -0.78
C ALA A 288 7.24 -18.68 -2.07
N PHE A 289 8.00 -19.50 -2.79
CA PHE A 289 7.48 -20.13 -4.00
C PHE A 289 6.37 -21.14 -3.71
N LYS A 290 6.33 -21.73 -2.50
CA LYS A 290 5.29 -22.68 -2.10
C LYS A 290 3.93 -22.02 -1.86
N ILE A 291 3.93 -20.75 -1.47
CA ILE A 291 2.69 -19.95 -1.29
C ILE A 291 2.30 -19.19 -2.58
N GLY A 292 2.97 -19.49 -3.69
CA GLY A 292 2.67 -18.93 -5.01
C GLY A 292 3.30 -17.55 -5.28
N PHE A 293 4.28 -17.12 -4.47
CA PHE A 293 5.10 -15.95 -4.77
C PHE A 293 5.79 -16.14 -6.13
N LYS A 294 5.82 -15.09 -6.93
CA LYS A 294 6.49 -15.04 -8.24
C LYS A 294 7.72 -14.17 -8.15
N ARG A 295 8.82 -14.62 -8.77
CA ARG A 295 10.07 -13.84 -8.88
C ARG A 295 9.78 -12.44 -9.42
N ILE A 296 10.31 -11.43 -8.73
CA ILE A 296 10.28 -10.04 -9.21
C ILE A 296 11.45 -9.86 -10.20
N PRO A 297 11.20 -9.33 -11.41
CA PRO A 297 12.24 -9.02 -12.40
C PRO A 297 13.04 -7.77 -12.01
N ILE A 298 13.73 -7.79 -10.87
CA ILE A 298 14.50 -6.65 -10.31
C ILE A 298 15.51 -6.12 -11.32
N GLU A 299 16.10 -6.99 -12.14
CA GLU A 299 17.05 -6.62 -13.21
C GLU A 299 16.49 -5.67 -14.28
N LYS A 300 15.16 -5.50 -14.35
CA LYS A 300 14.49 -4.61 -15.29
C LYS A 300 14.18 -3.23 -14.71
N ILE A 301 14.38 -3.02 -13.42
CA ILE A 301 14.03 -1.78 -12.72
C ILE A 301 15.06 -0.69 -13.04
N GLY A 302 14.58 0.54 -13.24
CA GLY A 302 15.41 1.72 -13.47
C GLY A 302 15.63 2.03 -14.94
N LEU A 303 16.66 2.82 -15.22
CA LEU A 303 16.93 3.33 -16.57
C LEU A 303 17.64 2.27 -17.42
N TYR A 304 17.17 2.09 -18.66
CA TYR A 304 17.91 1.39 -19.71
C TYR A 304 18.14 2.31 -20.91
N LYS A 305 19.10 1.95 -21.76
CA LYS A 305 19.32 2.63 -23.04
C LYS A 305 18.35 2.09 -24.09
N ASP A 306 17.75 2.97 -24.87
CA ASP A 306 16.91 2.62 -26.01
C ASP A 306 17.02 3.65 -27.14
N GLU A 307 16.08 3.60 -28.09
CA GLU A 307 16.04 4.50 -29.24
C GLU A 307 15.86 5.98 -28.84
N PHE A 308 15.22 6.25 -27.70
CA PHE A 308 14.93 7.58 -27.19
C PHE A 308 15.93 8.03 -26.10
N ARG A 309 16.44 7.12 -25.27
CA ARG A 309 17.40 7.34 -24.19
C ARG A 309 18.77 6.75 -24.55
N LYS A 310 19.51 7.48 -25.38
CA LYS A 310 20.83 7.02 -25.90
C LYS A 310 21.94 7.04 -24.84
N THR A 311 21.81 7.88 -23.82
CA THR A 311 22.75 8.00 -22.70
C THR A 311 22.02 7.91 -21.37
N LEU A 312 22.69 7.34 -20.37
CA LEU A 312 22.18 7.27 -19.00
C LEU A 312 22.81 8.39 -18.17
N PRO A 313 22.02 9.09 -17.33
CA PRO A 313 22.55 10.04 -16.37
C PRO A 313 23.41 9.31 -15.33
N LEU A 314 24.41 10.01 -14.80
CA LEU A 314 25.11 9.59 -13.60
C LEU A 314 24.20 9.88 -12.40
N ILE A 315 23.65 8.82 -11.80
CA ILE A 315 22.86 8.92 -10.56
C ILE A 315 23.86 8.81 -9.40
N LYS A 316 23.85 9.80 -8.51
CA LYS A 316 24.74 9.88 -7.33
C LYS A 316 23.99 9.52 -6.05
#